data_AF-A0A803QWP8-F1
#
_entry.id   AF-A0A803QWP8-F1
#
_cell.length_a   1.000
_cell.length_b   1.000
_cell.length_c   1.000
_cell.angle_alpha   90.00
_cell.angle_beta   90.00
_cell.angle_gamma   90.00
#
_symmetry.space_group_name_H-M   'P 1'
#
loop_
_entity.id
_entity.type
_entity.pdbx_description
1 polymer ?
#
loop_
_entity_poly.entity_id
_entity_poly.type
_entity_poly.pdbx_seq_one_letter_code
_entity_poly.pdbx_strand_id
1 'polypeptide(L)' 'MYLLGYLPNQSRVYLIDKDFNVMGYTLLLSLIEYKTLVMRGDLDRANQILPTIPPEQFNSVARFWNLEGCWKMH' A
#
# COMPACT_ATOMS: atom_id res chain seq x y z
N MET A 1 -2.60 0.47 21.61
CA MET A 1 -3.27 1.15 20.49
C MET A 1 -4.41 0.26 20.03
N TYR A 2 -5.59 0.84 19.78
CA TYR A 2 -6.76 0.17 19.23
C TYR A 2 -7.08 0.76 17.85
N LEU A 3 -7.54 -0.08 16.93
CA LEU A 3 -7.95 0.33 15.59
C LEU A 3 -9.37 0.92 15.66
N LEU A 4 -9.54 2.19 15.28
CA LEU A 4 -10.84 2.84 15.20
C LEU A 4 -11.56 2.52 13.87
N GLY A 5 -10.79 2.41 12.78
CA GLY A 5 -11.34 2.08 11.47
C GLY A 5 -10.55 2.68 10.30
N TYR A 6 -11.00 2.36 9.09
CA TYR A 6 -10.45 2.87 7.84
C TYR A 6 -11.47 3.77 7.14
N LEU A 7 -11.02 4.93 6.66
CA LEU A 7 -11.83 5.85 5.88
C LEU A 7 -11.35 5.82 4.41
N PRO A 8 -12.07 5.13 3.51
CA PRO A 8 -11.59 4.87 2.15
C PRO A 8 -11.38 6.13 1.31
N ASN A 9 -12.28 7.11 1.43
CA ASN A 9 -12.22 8.37 0.69
C ASN A 9 -10.96 9.20 0.98
N GLN A 10 -10.31 8.96 2.12
CA GLN A 10 -9.08 9.64 2.52
C GLN A 10 -7.87 8.71 2.52
N SER A 11 -8.06 7.42 2.24
CA SER A 11 -7.03 6.39 2.38
C SER A 11 -6.34 6.48 3.75
N ARG A 12 -7.11 6.60 4.84
CA ARG A 12 -6.58 6.80 6.20
C ARG A 12 -7.13 5.78 7.19
N VAL A 13 -6.22 5.21 7.99
CA VAL A 13 -6.56 4.41 9.17
C VAL A 13 -6.41 5.26 10.41
N TYR A 14 -7.43 5.21 11.27
CA TYR A 14 -7.41 5.88 12.56
C TYR A 14 -7.11 4.89 13.67
N LEU A 15 -6.16 5.24 14.53
CA LEU A 15 -5.79 4.50 15.72
C LEU A 15 -6.06 5.39 16.95
N ILE A 16 -6.42 4.76 18.06
CA ILE A 16 -6.50 5.42 19.37
C ILE A 16 -5.53 4.76 20.34
N ASP A 17 -4.80 5.56 21.11
CA ASP A 17 -3.95 5.04 22.19
C ASP A 17 -4.69 4.97 23.54
N LYS A 18 -3.97 4.57 24.59
CA LYS A 18 -4.52 4.44 25.95
C LYS A 18 -4.78 5.79 26.63
N ASP A 19 -4.18 6.85 26.12
CA ASP A 19 -4.26 8.22 26.62
C ASP A 19 -5.30 9.03 25.82
N PHE A 20 -6.18 8.33 25.08
CA PHE A 20 -7.23 8.86 24.22
C PHE A 20 -6.74 9.75 23.05
N ASN A 21 -5.48 9.65 22.65
CA ASN A 21 -5.00 10.35 21.46
C ASN A 21 -5.41 9.62 20.18
N VAL A 22 -5.98 10.37 19.22
CA VAL A 22 -6.37 9.87 17.91
C VAL A 22 -5.30 10.19 16.87
N MET A 23 -4.80 9.16 16.19
CA MET A 23 -3.73 9.25 15.20
C MET A 23 -4.20 8.71 13.85
N GLY A 24 -3.99 9.46 12.78
CA GLY A 24 -4.36 9.06 11.41
C GLY A 24 -3.13 8.71 10.56
N TYR A 25 -3.07 7.48 10.06
CA TYR A 25 -2.02 7.01 9.16
C TYR A 25 -2.55 6.87 7.74
N THR A 26 -1.75 7.28 6.75
CA THR A 26 -2.08 7.02 5.34
C THR A 26 -1.92 5.54 5.05
N LEU A 27 -3.02 4.91 4.62
CA LEU A 27 -3.07 3.54 4.14
C LEU A 27 -3.64 3.54 2.72
N LEU A 28 -2.74 3.53 1.75
CA LEU A 28 -3.11 3.51 0.36
C LEU A 28 -3.41 2.08 -0.10
N LEU A 29 -4.69 1.78 -0.29
CA LEU A 29 -5.15 0.41 -0.57
C LEU A 29 -4.60 -0.11 -1.90
N SER A 30 -4.56 0.72 -2.95
CA SER A 30 -4.03 0.35 -4.27
C SER A 30 -2.56 -0.08 -4.22
N LEU A 31 -1.75 0.56 -3.38
CA LEU A 31 -0.35 0.16 -3.18
C LEU A 31 -0.22 -1.19 -2.46
N ILE A 32 -1.11 -1.49 -1.51
CA ILE A 32 -1.13 -2.75 -0.78
C ILE A 32 -1.59 -3.89 -1.69
N GLU A 33 -2.67 -3.66 -2.43
CA GLU A 33 -3.21 -4.60 -3.40
C GLU A 33 -2.17 -4.93 -4.47
N TYR A 34 -1.52 -3.90 -5.03
CA TYR A 34 -0.42 -4.07 -5.97
C TYR A 34 0.70 -4.97 -5.43
N LYS A 35 1.22 -4.67 -4.23
CA LYS A 35 2.25 -5.50 -3.59
C LYS A 35 1.77 -6.94 -3.37
N THR A 36 0.53 -7.10 -2.94
CA THR A 36 -0.06 -8.43 -2.68
C THR A 36 -0.16 -9.25 -3.98
N LEU A 37 -0.57 -8.63 -5.09
CA LEU A 37 -0.67 -9.28 -6.40
C LEU A 37 0.70 -9.68 -6.92
N VAL A 38 1.69 -8.79 -6.83
CA VAL A 38 3.08 -9.10 -7.20
C VAL A 38 3.64 -10.26 -6.36
N MET A 39 3.45 -10.25 -5.04
CA MET A 39 3.89 -11.34 -4.15
C MET A 39 3.19 -12.67 -4.43
N ARG A 40 1.98 -12.64 -5.00
CA ARG A 40 1.24 -13.83 -5.44
C ARG A 40 1.61 -14.30 -6.84
N GLY A 41 2.43 -13.54 -7.56
CA GLY A 41 2.82 -13.83 -8.95
C GLY A 41 1.77 -13.41 -10.00
N ASP A 42 0.70 -12.72 -9.61
CA ASP A 42 -0.35 -12.25 -10.53
C ASP A 42 0.01 -10.85 -11.06
N LEU A 43 0.94 -10.83 -12.02
CA LEU A 43 1.48 -9.59 -12.59
C LEU A 43 0.48 -8.88 -13.52
N ASP A 44 -0.38 -9.64 -14.21
CA ASP A 44 -1.40 -9.09 -15.10
C ASP A 44 -2.37 -8.19 -14.34
N ARG A 45 -2.88 -8.67 -13.20
CA ARG A 45 -3.73 -7.84 -12.33
C ARG A 45 -2.95 -6.73 -11.65
N ALA A 46 -1.71 -6.97 -11.23
CA ALA A 46 -0.88 -5.92 -10.63
C ALA A 46 -0.70 -4.73 -11.59
N ASN A 47 -0.48 -5.00 -12.88
CA ASN A 47 -0.34 -3.97 -13.91
C ASN A 47 -1.62 -3.15 -14.14
N GLN A 48 -2.80 -3.72 -13.88
CA GLN A 48 -4.06 -2.99 -13.94
C GLN A 48 -4.27 -2.04 -12.74
N ILE A 49 -3.70 -2.38 -11.58
CA ILE A 49 -3.78 -1.57 -10.36
C ILE A 49 -2.73 -0.45 -10.37
N LEU A 50 -1.57 -0.67 -10.99
CA LEU A 50 -0.45 0.29 -11.03
C LEU A 50 -0.86 1.74 -11.40
N PRO A 51 -1.74 2.01 -12.39
CA PRO A 51 -2.16 3.37 -12.75
C PRO A 51 -3.01 4.07 -11.68
N THR A 52 -3.60 3.32 -10.74
CA THR A 52 -4.41 3.85 -9.64
C THR A 52 -3.54 4.30 -8.44
N ILE A 53 -2.25 4.02 -8.49
CA ILE A 53 -1.29 4.42 -7.45
C ILE A 53 -0.85 5.88 -7.76
N PRO A 54 -0.96 6.81 -6.80
CA PRO A 54 -0.47 8.17 -6.96
C PRO A 54 1.05 8.19 -7.26
N PRO A 55 1.52 9.09 -8.16
CA PRO A 55 2.92 9.16 -8.57
C PRO A 55 3.91 9.34 -7.40
N GLU A 56 3.48 9.99 -6.31
CA GLU A 56 4.29 10.20 -5.11
C GLU A 56 4.69 8.88 -4.44
N GLN A 57 3.94 7.80 -4.68
CA GLN A 57 4.21 6.46 -4.17
C GLN A 57 5.04 5.59 -5.12
N PHE A 58 5.41 6.07 -6.31
CA PHE A 58 6.20 5.29 -7.27
C PHE A 58 7.59 4.94 -6.74
N ASN A 59 8.21 5.80 -5.92
CA ASN A 59 9.46 5.46 -5.23
C ASN A 59 9.30 4.24 -4.31
N SER A 60 8.15 4.12 -3.63
CA SER A 60 7.83 2.97 -2.78
C SER A 60 7.65 1.68 -3.61
N VAL A 61 7.06 1.79 -4.82
CA VAL A 61 6.91 0.68 -5.77
C VAL A 61 8.27 0.25 -6.32
N ALA A 62 9.09 1.19 -6.78
CA ALA A 62 10.44 0.91 -7.29
C ALA A 62 11.33 0.26 -6.23
N ARG A 63 11.28 0.77 -4.98
CA ARG A 63 12.00 0.15 -3.86
C ARG A 63 11.53 -1.28 -3.59
N PHE A 64 10.23 -1.53 -3.65
CA PHE A 64 9.68 -2.87 -3.50
C PHE A 64 10.20 -3.83 -4.58
N TRP A 65 10.24 -3.41 -5.84
CA TRP A 65 10.80 -4.23 -6.93
C TRP A 65 12.29 -4.54 -6.74
N ASN A 66 13.06 -3.57 -6.25
CA ASN A 66 14.48 -3.76 -5.94
C ASN A 66 14.71 -4.76 -4.80
N LEU A 67 13.82 -4.81 -3.81
CA LEU A 67 13.92 -5.72 -2.66
C LEU A 67 13.52 -7.16 -3.02
N GLU A 68 12.48 -7.32 -3.84
CA GLU A 68 11.96 -8.63 -4.23
C GLU A 68 12.80 -9.31 -5.33
N GLY A 69 13.85 -8.66 -5.85
CA GLY A 69 14.69 -9.21 -6.92
C GLY A 69 13.96 -9.43 -8.25
N CYS A 70 12.75 -8.87 -8.39
CA CYS A 70 11.86 -9.08 -9.54
C CYS A 70 12.45 -8.56 -10.86
N TRP A 71 13.42 -7.65 -10.78
CA TRP A 71 14.21 -7.17 -11.93
C TRP A 71 15.05 -8.26 -12.62
N LYS A 72 15.27 -9.42 -12.00
CA LYS A 72 16.05 -10.53 -12.60
C LYS A 72 15.23 -11.53 -13.43
N MET A 73 13.92 -11.32 -13.60
CA MET A 73 13.06 -12.19 -14.41
C MET A 73 12.62 -11.52 -15.72
N HIS A 74 13.56 -10.93 -16.44
CA HIS A 74 13.52 -10.71 -17.89
C HIS A 74 14.92 -10.90 -18.47
#